data_AF-A0A329RN84-F1
#
_entry.id   AF-A0A329RN84-F1
#
_cell.length_a   1.000
_cell.length_b   1.000
_cell.length_c   1.000
_cell.angle_alpha   90.00
_cell.angle_beta   90.00
_cell.angle_gamma   90.00
#
_symmetry.space_group_name_H-M   'P 1'
#
loop_
_entity.id
_entity.type
_entity.pdbx_description
1 polymer ?
#
loop_
_entity_poly.entity_id
_entity_poly.type
_entity_poly.pdbx_seq_one_letter_code
_entity_poly.pdbx_strand_id
1 'polypeptide(L)' 'MLFSEALMLELASKKKFLDPVIQKLPMSKMNEGIQMVRNGTVRYRVVLEN' A
#
# COMPACT_ATOMS: atom_id res chain seq x y z
N MET A 1 -23.84 -2.69 -4.20
CA MET A 1 -22.39 -2.89 -4.02
C MET A 1 -21.75 -1.79 -3.16
N LEU A 2 -22.47 -1.18 -2.20
CA LEU A 2 -21.98 -0.07 -1.35
C LEU A 2 -21.81 -0.46 0.14
N PHE A 3 -22.09 -1.72 0.51
CA PHE A 3 -22.02 -2.18 1.90
C PHE A 3 -20.70 -2.87 2.27
N SER A 4 -19.78 -3.13 1.33
CA SER A 4 -18.57 -3.92 1.60
C SER A 4 -17.33 -3.09 1.99
N GLU A 5 -17.21 -1.85 1.53
CA GLU A 5 -15.97 -1.06 1.72
C GLU A 5 -15.80 -0.54 3.15
N ALA A 6 -16.89 -0.02 3.75
CA ALA A 6 -16.89 0.42 5.15
C ALA A 6 -16.59 -0.74 6.11
N LEU A 7 -17.14 -1.93 5.81
CA LEU A 7 -16.89 -3.15 6.59
C LEU A 7 -15.42 -3.58 6.50
N MET A 8 -14.79 -3.42 5.33
CA MET A 8 -13.40 -3.82 5.11
C MET A 8 -12.41 -2.95 5.89
N LEU A 9 -12.63 -1.63 5.93
CA LEU A 9 -11.80 -0.72 6.72
C LEU A 9 -12.00 -0.94 8.22
N GLU A 10 -13.24 -1.18 8.66
CA GLU A 10 -13.54 -1.47 10.06
C GLU A 10 -12.86 -2.78 10.52
N LEU A 11 -12.92 -3.81 9.69
CA LEU A 11 -12.27 -5.09 9.91
C LEU A 11 -10.73 -4.93 9.97
N ALA A 12 -10.14 -4.18 9.03
CA ALA A 12 -8.70 -3.91 8.99
C ALA A 12 -8.21 -3.14 10.23
N SER A 13 -8.94 -2.10 10.66
CA SER A 13 -8.62 -1.33 11.87
C SER A 13 -8.67 -2.19 13.14
N LYS A 14 -9.64 -3.11 13.25
CA LYS A 14 -9.79 -4.01 14.40
C LYS A 14 -8.78 -5.16 14.41
N LYS A 15 -8.21 -5.52 13.26
CA LYS A 15 -7.33 -6.69 13.10
C LYS A 15 -5.99 -6.30 12.47
N LYS A 16 -4.96 -6.16 13.32
CA LYS A 16 -3.58 -5.80 12.93
C LYS A 16 -2.93 -6.67 11.83
N PHE A 17 -3.41 -7.89 11.59
CA PHE A 17 -2.82 -8.78 10.57
C PHE A 17 -3.28 -8.47 9.14
N LEU A 18 -4.20 -7.52 8.95
CA LEU A 18 -4.69 -7.10 7.64
C LEU A 18 -3.92 -5.92 7.06
N ASP A 19 -2.90 -5.43 7.79
CA ASP A 19 -2.05 -4.36 7.29
C ASP A 19 -1.23 -4.85 6.08
N PRO A 20 -1.23 -4.10 4.97
CA PRO A 20 -0.43 -4.47 3.82
C PRO A 20 1.06 -4.39 4.15
N VAL A 21 1.85 -5.30 3.59
CA VAL A 21 3.31 -5.16 3.61
C VAL A 21 3.69 -4.02 2.69
N ILE A 22 4.19 -2.92 3.27
CA ILE A 22 4.50 -1.69 2.54
C ILE A 22 5.99 -1.44 2.45
N GLN A 23 6.39 -0.90 1.30
CA GLN A 23 7.70 -0.30 1.08
C GLN A 23 7.52 1.21 0.95
N LYS A 24 8.03 1.95 1.94
CA LYS A 24 7.94 3.40 1.99
C LYS A 24 9.04 4.03 1.14
N LEU A 25 8.70 5.04 0.37
CA LEU A 25 9.65 5.85 -0.39
C LEU A 25 9.30 7.34 -0.21
N PRO A 26 10.30 8.24 -0.11
CA PRO A 26 10.02 9.66 -0.10
C PRO A 26 9.44 10.09 -1.46
N MET A 27 8.56 11.09 -1.45
CA MET A 27 7.92 11.61 -2.67
C MET A 27 8.95 12.04 -3.73
N SER A 28 10.11 12.56 -3.30
CA SER A 28 11.23 12.92 -4.19
C SER A 28 11.76 11.75 -5.04
N LYS A 29 11.49 10.51 -4.63
CA LYS A 29 11.90 9.27 -5.31
C LYS A 29 10.74 8.53 -5.97
N MET A 30 9.62 9.19 -6.25
CA MET A 30 8.45 8.60 -6.91
C MET A 30 8.81 7.80 -8.18
N ASN A 31 9.68 8.35 -9.04
CA ASN A 31 10.04 7.70 -10.30
C ASN A 31 10.77 6.36 -10.09
N GLU A 32 11.60 6.25 -9.05
CA GLU A 32 12.23 5.00 -8.64
C GLU A 32 11.17 3.97 -8.25
N GLY A 33 10.20 4.37 -7.43
CA GLY A 33 9.07 3.52 -7.05
C GLY A 33 8.26 3.01 -8.25
N ILE A 34 8.00 3.86 -9.24
CA ILE A 34 7.30 3.46 -10.49
C ILE A 34 8.12 2.42 -11.26
N GLN A 35 9.43 2.61 -11.39
CA GLN A 35 10.30 1.64 -12.06
C GLN A 35 10.32 0.29 -11.33
N MET A 36 10.39 0.31 -10.00
CA MET A 36 10.35 -0.92 -9.21
C MET A 36 9.06 -1.72 -9.44
N VAL A 37 7.90 -1.05 -9.48
CA VAL A 37 6.61 -1.71 -9.76
C VAL A 37 6.61 -2.32 -11.16
N ARG A 38 7.10 -1.59 -12.17
CA ARG A 38 7.19 -2.09 -13.55
C ARG A 38 8.13 -3.29 -13.67
N ASN A 39 9.22 -3.28 -12.92
CA ASN A 39 10.21 -4.36 -12.91
C ASN A 39 9.79 -5.55 -12.05
N GLY A 40 8.68 -5.46 -11.29
CA GLY A 40 8.21 -6.52 -10.41
C GLY A 40 9.10 -6.76 -9.18
N THR A 41 9.98 -5.82 -8.84
CA THR A 41 10.93 -5.96 -7.71
C THR A 41 10.37 -5.46 -6.38
N VAL A 42 9.17 -4.87 -6.40
CA VAL A 42 8.47 -4.42 -5.20
C VAL A 42 8.02 -5.62 -4.39
N ARG A 43 8.24 -5.57 -3.07
CA ARG A 43 7.82 -6.65 -2.17
C ARG A 43 6.31 -6.92 -2.25
N TYR A 44 5.49 -5.88 -2.15
CA TYR A 44 4.02 -5.96 -2.33
C TYR A 44 3.38 -4.62 -2.74
N ARG A 45 3.67 -3.52 -2.02
CA ARG A 45 3.12 -2.20 -2.31
C ARG A 45 4.13 -1.09 -2.02
N VAL A 46 4.23 -0.10 -2.91
CA VAL A 46 4.96 1.15 -2.66
C VAL A 46 4.00 2.17 -2.06
N VAL A 47 4.41 2.83 -0.98
CA VAL A 47 3.71 3.97 -0.38
C VAL A 47 4.65 5.17 -0.39
N LEU A 48 4.16 6.29 -0.93
CA LEU A 48 4.93 7.53 -0.96
C LEU A 48 4.62 8.34 0.29
N GLU A 49 5.66 8.78 0.97
CA GLU A 49 5.58 9.64 2.15
C GLU A 49 6.19 11.01 1.84
N ASN A 50 5.60 12.05 2.42
CA ASN A 50 6.05 13.43 2.32
C ASN A 50 6.65 13.89 3.64
#